data_AF-A0A2V1B4A0-F1
#
_entry.id   AF-A0A2V1B4A0-F1
#
_cell.length_a   1.000
_cell.length_b   1.000
_cell.length_c   1.000
_cell.angle_alpha   90.00
_cell.angle_beta   90.00
_cell.angle_gamma   90.00
#
_symmetry.space_group_name_H-M   'P 1'
#
loop_
_entity.id
_entity.type
_entity.pdbx_description
1 polymer ?
#
loop_
_entity_poly.entity_id
_entity_poly.type
_entity_poly.pdbx_seq_one_letter_code
_entity_poly.pdbx_strand_id
1 'polypeptide(L)'
;MQTKWHPINTAQYVWTKNHLPNQFMSCLGDRTEMAHSIEGRTPFLDHHLTEYVNGIPPSLRMKWNGARGGGDKEDFTAKWVLREAMRPFVTEELYARVKHPYSAPTSYEKDGPLCRLLRGLITEENVRGLGFVEWEKARGLVERAFGIGGGERDAAAARLAFVVAQWVVLGKRFGVKTASGFC
;
A
#
# COMPACT_ATOMS: atom_id res chain seq x y z
N MET A 1 17.03 21.34 -24.61
CA MET A 1 16.37 20.11 -24.12
C MET A 1 16.64 20.03 -22.62
N GLN A 2 15.62 20.13 -21.74
CA GLN A 2 15.88 20.05 -20.29
C GLN A 2 16.32 18.62 -19.94
N THR A 3 17.51 18.47 -19.37
CA THR A 3 18.14 17.18 -19.04
C THR A 3 17.66 16.59 -17.72
N LYS A 4 16.80 17.29 -16.98
CA LYS A 4 16.30 16.87 -15.66
C LYS A 4 14.78 16.95 -15.62
N TRP A 5 14.12 15.82 -15.36
CA TRP A 5 12.68 15.78 -15.15
C TRP A 5 12.28 16.47 -13.85
N HIS A 6 11.12 17.13 -13.85
CA HIS A 6 10.54 17.66 -12.62
C HIS A 6 10.34 16.50 -11.60
N PRO A 7 10.61 16.69 -10.29
CA PRO A 7 10.50 15.61 -9.30
C PRO A 7 9.15 14.89 -9.30
N ILE A 8 8.04 15.62 -9.46
CA ILE A 8 6.69 15.03 -9.59
C ILE A 8 6.58 14.10 -10.79
N ASN A 9 7.16 14.46 -11.94
CA ASN A 9 7.11 13.62 -13.14
C ASN A 9 7.96 12.36 -12.94
N THR A 10 9.11 12.49 -12.28
CA THR A 10 9.97 11.35 -11.92
C THR A 10 9.22 10.40 -10.97
N ALA A 11 8.59 10.93 -9.93
CA ALA A 11 7.77 10.14 -9.01
C ALA A 11 6.62 9.45 -9.77
N GLN A 12 5.84 10.20 -10.56
CA GLN A 12 4.73 9.64 -11.36
C GLN A 12 5.22 8.49 -12.25
N TYR A 13 6.34 8.66 -12.95
CA TYR A 13 6.93 7.60 -13.79
C TYR A 13 7.26 6.33 -12.99
N VAL A 14 7.95 6.47 -11.85
CA VAL A 14 8.30 5.33 -10.99
C VAL A 14 7.04 4.62 -10.50
N TRP A 15 6.02 5.37 -10.08
CA TRP A 15 4.75 4.81 -9.62
C TRP A 15 3.98 4.10 -10.76
N THR A 16 3.93 4.70 -11.95
CA THR A 16 3.29 4.11 -13.14
C THR A 16 4.01 2.84 -13.61
N LYS A 17 5.34 2.79 -13.53
CA LYS A 17 6.12 1.62 -13.98
C LYS A 17 6.23 0.51 -12.94
N ASN A 18 5.98 0.81 -11.67
CA ASN A 18 6.15 -0.15 -10.58
C ASN A 18 4.82 -0.47 -9.88
N HIS A 19 4.22 0.49 -9.17
CA HIS A 19 3.06 0.21 -8.32
C HIS A 19 1.77 0.01 -9.12
N LEU A 20 1.58 0.78 -10.20
CA LEU A 20 0.36 0.71 -11.02
C LEU A 20 0.10 -0.72 -11.58
N PRO A 21 1.02 -1.35 -12.32
CA PRO A 21 0.78 -2.68 -12.86
C PRO A 21 0.82 -3.77 -11.79
N ASN A 22 1.76 -3.68 -10.83
CA ASN A 22 2.02 -4.79 -9.91
C ASN A 22 1.08 -4.84 -8.71
N GLN A 23 0.53 -3.70 -8.29
CA GLN A 23 -0.32 -3.63 -7.10
C GLN A 23 -1.75 -3.19 -7.45
N PHE A 24 -1.91 -2.03 -8.10
CA PHE A 24 -3.24 -1.46 -8.32
C PHE A 24 -4.04 -2.22 -9.38
N MET A 25 -3.50 -2.37 -10.60
CA MET A 25 -4.20 -3.07 -11.68
C MET A 25 -4.35 -4.57 -11.38
N SER A 26 -3.31 -5.19 -10.82
CA SER A 26 -3.32 -6.62 -10.54
C SER A 26 -4.21 -6.98 -9.36
N CYS A 27 -3.91 -6.48 -8.15
CA CYS A 27 -4.51 -6.99 -6.92
C CYS A 27 -5.78 -6.27 -6.49
N LEU A 28 -5.95 -4.99 -6.87
CA LEU A 28 -7.11 -4.18 -6.47
C LEU A 28 -8.12 -3.97 -7.61
N GLY A 29 -7.82 -4.45 -8.82
CA GLY A 29 -8.68 -4.36 -9.99
C GLY A 29 -8.90 -5.73 -10.61
N ASP A 30 -8.21 -5.97 -11.72
CA ASP A 30 -8.50 -7.04 -12.68
C ASP A 30 -8.63 -8.44 -12.05
N ARG A 31 -7.67 -8.88 -11.21
CA ARG A 31 -7.73 -10.24 -10.64
C ARG A 31 -8.90 -10.42 -9.68
N THR A 32 -9.22 -9.40 -8.89
CA THR A 32 -10.34 -9.47 -7.94
C THR A 32 -11.68 -9.39 -8.64
N GLU A 33 -11.80 -8.57 -9.68
CA GLU A 33 -13.04 -8.41 -10.45
C GLU A 33 -13.34 -9.66 -11.28
N MET A 34 -12.34 -10.15 -12.04
CA MET A 34 -12.49 -11.31 -12.92
C MET A 34 -12.68 -12.62 -12.14
N ALA A 35 -12.15 -12.74 -10.92
CA ALA A 35 -12.44 -13.87 -10.03
C ALA A 35 -13.94 -14.01 -9.72
N HIS A 36 -14.70 -12.92 -9.87
CA HIS A 36 -16.15 -12.87 -9.66
C HIS A 36 -16.93 -12.58 -10.95
N SER A 37 -16.32 -12.75 -12.13
CA SER A 37 -16.95 -12.49 -13.45
C SER A 37 -17.50 -11.06 -13.60
N ILE A 38 -16.83 -10.09 -12.97
CA ILE A 38 -17.16 -8.66 -13.07
C ILE A 38 -16.12 -7.99 -13.97
N GLU A 39 -16.56 -7.13 -14.87
CA GLU A 39 -15.68 -6.27 -15.68
C GLU A 39 -15.65 -4.86 -15.05
N GLY A 40 -14.54 -4.49 -14.42
CA GLY A 40 -14.30 -3.13 -13.98
C GLY A 40 -13.72 -2.26 -15.10
N ARG A 41 -14.25 -1.05 -15.26
CA ARG A 41 -13.70 -0.04 -16.18
C ARG A 41 -12.98 1.05 -15.41
N THR A 42 -11.84 1.48 -15.91
CA THR A 42 -10.98 2.48 -15.28
C THR A 42 -10.88 3.76 -16.12
N PRO A 43 -11.91 4.64 -16.11
CA PRO A 43 -11.94 5.84 -16.95
C PRO A 43 -10.71 6.75 -16.82
N PHE A 44 -10.10 6.80 -15.63
CA PHE A 44 -8.90 7.60 -15.39
C PHE A 44 -7.63 7.06 -16.05
N LEU A 45 -7.64 5.82 -16.56
CA LEU A 45 -6.55 5.21 -17.30
C LEU A 45 -6.74 5.28 -18.82
N ASP A 46 -7.75 6.02 -19.30
CA ASP A 46 -7.88 6.29 -20.72
C ASP A 46 -6.65 7.03 -21.27
N HIS A 47 -6.22 6.64 -22.47
CA HIS A 47 -5.02 7.15 -23.09
C HIS A 47 -5.14 8.63 -23.49
N HIS A 48 -6.30 9.09 -23.96
CA HIS A 48 -6.50 10.50 -24.31
C HIS A 48 -6.45 11.40 -23.07
N LEU A 49 -7.09 10.96 -21.98
CA LEU A 49 -6.99 11.67 -20.70
C LEU A 49 -5.55 11.70 -20.21
N THR A 50 -4.84 10.57 -20.29
CA THR A 50 -3.45 10.46 -19.85
C THR A 50 -2.52 11.37 -20.66
N GLU A 51 -2.66 11.39 -21.98
CA GLU A 51 -1.92 12.27 -22.88
C GLU A 51 -2.16 13.76 -22.55
N TYR A 52 -3.41 14.15 -22.36
CA TYR A 52 -3.77 15.50 -21.95
C TYR A 52 -3.15 15.88 -20.59
N VAL A 53 -3.30 15.03 -19.58
CA VAL A 53 -2.81 15.30 -18.21
C VAL A 53 -1.28 15.35 -18.16
N ASN A 54 -0.58 14.61 -19.01
CA ASN A 54 0.88 14.68 -19.10
C ASN A 54 1.39 16.05 -19.58
N GLY A 55 0.57 16.81 -20.32
CA GLY A 55 0.87 18.20 -20.69
C GLY A 55 0.63 19.23 -19.58
N ILE A 56 -0.05 18.86 -18.50
CA ILE A 56 -0.42 19.81 -17.43
C ILE A 56 0.79 20.14 -16.54
N PRO A 57 1.05 21.45 -16.28
CA PRO A 57 2.09 21.89 -15.36
C PRO A 57 2.03 21.17 -14.01
N PRO A 58 3.16 20.71 -13.45
CA PRO A 58 3.18 19.99 -12.17
C PRO A 58 2.49 20.73 -11.02
N SER A 59 2.55 22.06 -11.00
CA SER A 59 1.90 22.92 -10.00
C SER A 59 0.37 22.87 -10.00
N LEU A 60 -0.24 22.48 -11.12
CA LEU A 60 -1.70 22.28 -11.23
C LEU A 60 -2.12 20.85 -10.87
N ARG A 61 -1.19 19.88 -10.92
CA ARG A 61 -1.44 18.51 -10.43
C ARG A 61 -1.25 18.40 -8.92
N MET A 62 -0.26 19.11 -8.39
CA MET A 62 0.04 19.22 -6.97
C MET A 62 0.23 20.70 -6.62
N LYS A 63 -0.76 21.30 -5.96
CA LYS A 63 -0.73 22.73 -5.63
C LYS A 63 -0.02 22.95 -4.31
N TRP A 64 0.96 23.85 -4.30
CA TRP A 64 1.56 24.37 -3.08
C TRP A 64 0.61 25.36 -2.41
N ASN A 65 0.32 25.16 -1.11
CA ASN A 65 -0.60 26.02 -0.36
C ASN A 65 0.10 27.14 0.44
N GLY A 66 1.44 27.20 0.38
CA GLY A 66 2.24 28.07 1.25
C GLY A 66 2.52 27.44 2.60
N ALA A 67 3.49 28.00 3.34
CA ALA A 67 3.77 27.64 4.74
C ALA A 67 2.72 28.24 5.70
N ARG A 68 1.44 28.12 5.36
CA ARG A 68 0.32 28.62 6.17
C ARG A 68 -0.39 27.46 6.84
N GLY A 69 0.12 27.06 7.99
CA GLY A 69 -0.72 26.53 9.06
C GLY A 69 -0.12 25.33 9.77
N GLY A 70 0.22 25.51 11.05
CA GLY A 70 0.23 24.40 11.99
C GLY A 70 -1.16 23.76 12.09
N GLY A 71 -1.17 22.43 12.26
CA GLY A 71 -2.35 21.56 12.24
C GLY A 71 -2.36 20.59 11.04
N ASP A 72 -3.36 19.70 10.98
CA ASP A 72 -3.52 18.59 10.01
C ASP A 72 -3.67 18.99 8.52
N LYS A 73 -3.23 20.18 8.10
CA LYS A 73 -3.30 20.67 6.72
C LYS A 73 -1.95 20.44 6.02
N GLU A 74 -1.95 19.55 5.02
CA GLU A 74 -0.77 19.26 4.19
C GLU A 74 -0.32 20.52 3.41
N ASP A 75 1.00 20.74 3.35
CA ASP A 75 1.64 21.83 2.58
C ASP A 75 1.26 21.83 1.08
N PHE A 76 0.85 20.66 0.58
CA PHE A 76 0.44 20.44 -0.80
C PHE A 76 -0.97 19.86 -0.89
N THR A 77 -1.76 20.34 -1.85
CA THR A 77 -3.02 19.70 -2.24
C THR A 77 -2.83 18.86 -3.49
N ALA A 78 -2.98 17.55 -3.32
CA ALA A 78 -2.98 16.60 -4.44
C ALA A 78 -4.26 16.70 -5.28
N LYS A 79 -4.11 16.40 -6.58
CA LYS A 79 -5.19 16.36 -7.57
C LYS A 79 -5.89 17.71 -7.74
N TRP A 80 -5.15 18.81 -7.61
CA TRP A 80 -5.73 20.17 -7.60
C TRP A 80 -6.60 20.46 -8.83
N VAL A 81 -6.06 20.26 -10.04
CA VAL A 81 -6.83 20.45 -11.29
C VAL A 81 -8.11 19.62 -11.36
N LEU A 82 -8.08 18.38 -10.83
CA LEU A 82 -9.27 17.52 -10.78
C LEU A 82 -10.29 18.03 -9.76
N ARG A 83 -9.83 18.52 -8.60
CA ARG A 83 -10.72 19.10 -7.58
C ARG A 83 -11.44 20.32 -8.12
N GLU A 84 -10.72 21.22 -8.79
CA GLU A 84 -11.32 22.42 -9.40
C GLU A 84 -12.32 22.04 -10.50
N ALA A 85 -11.96 21.11 -11.39
CA ALA A 85 -12.85 20.64 -12.45
C ALA A 85 -14.12 19.97 -11.92
N MET A 86 -14.03 19.25 -10.80
CA MET A 86 -15.15 18.53 -10.20
C MET A 86 -16.01 19.39 -9.26
N ARG A 87 -15.55 20.57 -8.87
CA ARG A 87 -16.22 21.44 -7.88
C ARG A 87 -17.71 21.68 -8.15
N PRO A 88 -18.18 21.89 -9.40
CA PRO A 88 -19.62 22.06 -9.67
C PRO A 88 -20.46 20.79 -9.46
N PHE A 89 -19.83 19.62 -9.35
CA PHE A 89 -20.48 18.31 -9.35
C PHE A 89 -20.42 17.59 -8.00
N VAL A 90 -19.70 18.14 -7.02
CA VAL A 90 -19.51 17.52 -5.69
C VAL A 90 -19.84 18.51 -4.58
N THR A 91 -20.18 17.99 -3.40
CA THR A 91 -20.40 18.82 -2.21
C THR A 91 -19.09 19.43 -1.73
N GLU A 92 -19.18 20.56 -1.02
CA GLU A 92 -18.01 21.21 -0.40
C GLU A 92 -17.29 20.26 0.57
N GLU A 93 -18.02 19.38 1.25
CA GLU A 93 -17.45 18.34 2.11
C GLU A 93 -16.52 17.39 1.34
N LEU A 94 -16.96 16.85 0.19
CA LEU A 94 -16.14 15.97 -0.64
C LEU A 94 -14.98 16.73 -1.29
N TYR A 95 -15.21 17.98 -1.70
CA TYR A 95 -14.18 18.85 -2.26
C TYR A 95 -13.07 19.15 -1.23
N ALA A 96 -13.41 19.40 0.03
CA ALA A 96 -12.46 19.72 1.10
C ALA A 96 -11.79 18.47 1.72
N ARG A 97 -12.30 17.27 1.44
CA ARG A 97 -11.80 16.02 2.02
C ARG A 97 -10.33 15.75 1.66
N VAL A 98 -9.54 15.39 2.68
CA VAL A 98 -8.15 14.93 2.53
C VAL A 98 -8.10 13.59 1.79
N LYS A 99 -7.09 13.41 0.92
CA LYS A 99 -6.91 12.19 0.15
C LYS A 99 -6.64 11.01 1.11
N HIS A 100 -7.60 10.11 1.22
CA HIS A 100 -7.44 8.86 1.96
C HIS A 100 -7.24 7.69 0.98
N PRO A 101 -6.20 6.85 1.12
CA PRO A 101 -6.05 5.66 0.29
C PRO A 101 -7.16 4.64 0.59
N TYR A 102 -7.58 3.88 -0.41
CA TYR A 102 -8.40 2.70 -0.15
C TYR A 102 -7.50 1.65 0.53
N SER A 103 -7.82 1.33 1.79
CA SER A 103 -7.05 0.40 2.61
C SER A 103 -7.99 -0.67 3.14
N ALA A 104 -7.54 -1.93 3.07
CA ALA A 104 -8.23 -3.03 3.74
C ALA A 104 -8.27 -2.79 5.26
N PRO A 105 -9.29 -3.30 5.97
CA PRO A 105 -9.35 -3.22 7.42
C PRO A 105 -8.07 -3.80 8.06
N THR A 106 -7.48 -3.06 8.98
CA THR A 106 -6.29 -3.50 9.74
C THR A 106 -6.66 -4.18 11.05
N SER A 107 -7.93 -4.12 11.44
CA SER A 107 -8.47 -4.73 12.64
C SER A 107 -9.06 -6.11 12.35
N TYR A 108 -8.38 -7.14 12.81
CA TYR A 108 -8.90 -8.52 12.79
C TYR A 108 -9.24 -8.98 14.20
N GLU A 109 -10.11 -9.98 14.32
CA GLU A 109 -10.52 -10.54 15.61
C GLU A 109 -9.35 -11.17 16.36
N LYS A 110 -9.33 -10.99 17.68
CA LYS A 110 -8.41 -11.73 18.55
C LYS A 110 -8.75 -13.22 18.44
N ASP A 111 -7.73 -14.05 18.31
CA ASP A 111 -7.86 -15.51 18.15
C ASP A 111 -8.72 -15.97 16.95
N GLY A 112 -9.04 -15.07 16.02
CA GLY A 112 -9.78 -15.39 14.80
C GLY A 112 -8.96 -16.25 13.82
N PRO A 113 -9.55 -16.66 12.69
CA PRO A 113 -8.90 -17.56 11.72
C PRO A 113 -7.51 -17.08 11.26
N LEU A 114 -7.38 -15.77 11.01
CA LEU A 114 -6.10 -15.18 10.59
C LEU A 114 -5.04 -15.22 11.70
N CYS A 115 -5.42 -14.92 12.94
CA CYS A 115 -4.51 -15.01 14.08
C CYS A 115 -4.00 -16.44 14.26
N ARG A 116 -4.89 -17.43 14.17
CA ARG A 116 -4.52 -18.86 14.26
C ARG A 116 -3.60 -19.30 13.13
N LEU A 117 -3.89 -18.86 11.90
CA LEU A 117 -3.03 -19.12 10.74
C LEU A 117 -1.63 -18.54 10.95
N LEU A 118 -1.53 -17.27 11.36
CA LEU A 118 -0.24 -16.62 11.59
C LEU A 118 0.54 -17.29 12.73
N ARG A 119 -0.12 -17.70 13.83
CA ARG A 119 0.53 -18.48 14.89
C ARG A 119 1.09 -19.82 14.39
N GLY A 120 0.35 -20.52 13.53
CA GLY A 120 0.80 -21.78 12.94
C GLY A 120 1.95 -21.63 11.94
N LEU A 121 2.05 -20.47 11.28
CA LEU A 121 3.12 -20.17 10.32
C LEU A 121 4.37 -19.62 11.00
N ILE A 122 4.22 -18.70 11.97
CA ILE A 122 5.34 -18.02 12.63
C ILE A 122 5.75 -18.81 13.87
N THR A 123 6.34 -19.98 13.62
CA THR A 123 6.96 -20.83 14.65
C THR A 123 8.47 -20.72 14.59
N GLU A 124 9.16 -21.05 15.68
CA GLU A 124 10.61 -21.01 15.73
C GLU A 124 11.26 -21.85 14.63
N GLU A 125 10.78 -23.08 14.45
CA GLU A 125 11.23 -23.99 13.39
C GLU A 125 11.07 -23.36 12.00
N ASN A 126 9.87 -22.84 11.68
CA ASN A 126 9.60 -22.26 10.36
C ASN A 126 10.44 -21.01 10.09
N VAL A 127 10.60 -20.14 11.09
CA VAL A 127 11.36 -18.89 10.96
C VAL A 127 12.85 -19.19 10.82
N ARG A 128 13.40 -20.09 11.64
CA ARG A 128 14.80 -20.54 11.51
C ARG A 128 15.04 -21.23 10.17
N GLY A 129 14.04 -21.96 9.66
CA GLY A 129 14.06 -22.59 8.34
C GLY A 129 14.25 -21.62 7.17
N LEU A 130 13.94 -20.32 7.34
CA LEU A 130 14.22 -19.29 6.33
C LEU A 130 15.71 -18.96 6.23
N GLY A 131 16.44 -18.96 7.36
CA GLY A 131 17.88 -18.69 7.42
C GLY A 131 18.31 -17.21 7.40
N PHE A 132 17.39 -16.29 7.08
CA PHE A 132 17.67 -14.84 7.04
C PHE A 132 16.76 -14.00 7.96
N VAL A 133 15.90 -14.64 8.75
CA VAL A 133 15.03 -13.98 9.74
C VAL A 133 15.40 -14.46 11.14
N GLU A 134 15.72 -13.54 12.03
CA GLU A 134 16.02 -13.84 13.44
C GLU A 134 14.73 -14.15 14.20
N TRP A 135 14.66 -15.34 14.81
CA TRP A 135 13.51 -15.74 15.62
C TRP A 135 13.19 -14.74 16.74
N GLU A 136 14.22 -14.19 17.40
CA GLU A 136 14.02 -13.23 18.50
C GLU A 136 13.28 -11.97 18.07
N LYS A 137 13.42 -11.54 16.80
CA LYS A 137 12.68 -10.41 16.25
C LYS A 137 11.26 -10.80 15.79
N ALA A 138 11.06 -12.07 15.46
CA ALA A 138 9.78 -12.60 14.99
C ALA A 138 8.86 -13.06 16.14
N ARG A 139 9.43 -13.49 17.26
CA ARG A 139 8.70 -13.97 18.43
C ARG A 139 7.79 -12.87 18.97
N GLY A 140 6.53 -13.22 19.23
CA GLY A 140 5.55 -12.27 19.77
C GLY A 140 4.98 -11.29 18.74
N LEU A 141 5.36 -11.38 17.46
CA LEU A 141 4.80 -10.50 16.41
C LEU A 141 3.28 -10.68 16.30
N VAL A 142 2.78 -11.91 16.41
CA VAL A 142 1.33 -12.18 16.29
C VAL A 142 0.59 -11.62 17.50
N GLU A 143 1.11 -11.81 18.70
CA GLU A 143 0.51 -11.30 19.93
C GLU A 143 0.39 -9.77 19.89
N ARG A 144 1.46 -9.07 19.47
CA ARG A 144 1.46 -7.61 19.30
C ARG A 144 0.54 -7.14 18.17
N ALA A 145 0.54 -7.84 17.04
CA ALA A 145 -0.30 -7.50 15.89
C ALA A 145 -1.80 -7.50 16.23
N PHE A 146 -2.24 -8.44 17.08
CA PHE A 146 -3.65 -8.61 17.43
C PHE A 146 -4.02 -7.99 18.80
N GLY A 147 -3.05 -7.48 19.57
CA GLY A 147 -3.27 -6.92 20.91
C GLY A 147 -3.67 -7.99 21.93
N ILE A 148 -3.01 -9.14 21.87
CA ILE A 148 -3.24 -10.29 22.75
C ILE A 148 -2.45 -10.08 24.04
N GLY A 149 -3.03 -10.40 25.19
CA GLY A 149 -2.41 -10.14 26.50
C GLY A 149 -2.62 -8.71 27.03
N GLY A 150 -3.60 -7.97 26.49
CA GLY A 150 -4.02 -6.67 27.02
C GLY A 150 -3.32 -5.45 26.44
N GLY A 151 -2.36 -5.63 25.52
CA GLY A 151 -1.69 -4.53 24.82
C GLY A 151 -2.53 -3.93 23.67
N GLU A 152 -2.19 -2.71 23.27
CA GLU A 152 -2.69 -2.08 22.04
C GLU A 152 -2.22 -2.84 20.79
N ARG A 153 -2.97 -2.70 19.70
CA ARG A 153 -2.62 -3.34 18.42
C ARG A 153 -1.48 -2.58 17.75
N ASP A 154 -0.40 -3.29 17.46
CA ASP A 154 0.77 -2.74 16.78
C ASP A 154 0.68 -3.00 15.26
N ALA A 155 0.40 -1.94 14.50
CA ALA A 155 0.30 -2.00 13.04
C ALA A 155 1.62 -2.36 12.35
N ALA A 156 2.77 -2.01 12.94
CA ALA A 156 4.08 -2.38 12.41
C ALA A 156 4.35 -3.88 12.65
N ALA A 157 4.02 -4.39 13.84
CA ALA A 157 4.07 -5.82 14.13
C ALA A 157 3.16 -6.63 13.19
N ALA A 158 1.95 -6.14 12.91
CA ALA A 158 1.04 -6.78 11.96
C ALA A 158 1.67 -6.90 10.56
N ARG A 159 2.23 -5.81 10.03
CA ARG A 159 2.93 -5.83 8.72
C ARG A 159 4.08 -6.83 8.70
N LEU A 160 4.92 -6.83 9.74
CA LEU A 160 6.04 -7.77 9.83
C LEU A 160 5.56 -9.21 9.94
N ALA A 161 4.51 -9.48 10.72
CA ALA A 161 3.90 -10.81 10.82
C ALA A 161 3.43 -11.31 9.44
N PHE A 162 2.75 -10.47 8.65
CA PHE A 162 2.33 -10.83 7.30
C PHE A 162 3.53 -11.15 6.39
N VAL A 163 4.57 -10.33 6.41
CA VAL A 163 5.76 -10.54 5.58
C VAL A 163 6.49 -11.83 5.94
N VAL A 164 6.72 -12.08 7.24
CA VAL A 164 7.37 -13.32 7.70
C VAL A 164 6.53 -14.54 7.34
N ALA A 165 5.21 -14.49 7.56
CA ALA A 165 4.31 -15.57 7.19
C ALA A 165 4.32 -15.84 5.68
N GLN A 166 4.38 -14.80 4.84
CA GLN A 166 4.50 -14.96 3.39
C GLN A 166 5.79 -15.69 3.01
N TRP A 167 6.94 -15.33 3.59
CA TRP A 167 8.19 -16.03 3.34
C TRP A 167 8.14 -17.49 3.78
N VAL A 168 7.56 -17.79 4.95
CA VAL A 168 7.36 -19.17 5.41
C VAL A 168 6.50 -19.97 4.41
N VAL A 169 5.38 -19.38 3.97
CA VAL A 169 4.48 -20.03 3.00
C VAL A 169 5.20 -20.29 1.67
N LEU A 170 5.94 -19.30 1.15
CA LEU A 170 6.71 -19.44 -0.08
C LEU A 170 7.80 -20.51 0.07
N GLY A 171 8.53 -20.49 1.18
CA GLY A 171 9.58 -21.46 1.48
C GLY A 171 9.06 -22.89 1.48
N LYS A 172 7.95 -23.13 2.19
CA LYS A 172 7.29 -24.45 2.24
C LYS A 172 6.72 -24.87 0.89
N ARG A 173 6.00 -23.96 0.21
CA ARG A 173 5.29 -24.28 -1.03
C ARG A 173 6.23 -24.59 -2.19
N PHE A 174 7.38 -23.93 -2.25
CA PHE A 174 8.36 -24.10 -3.32
C PHE A 174 9.59 -24.91 -2.91
N GLY A 175 9.63 -25.47 -1.69
CA GLY A 175 10.76 -26.26 -1.21
C GLY A 175 12.08 -25.48 -1.18
N VAL A 176 12.01 -24.19 -0.84
CA VAL A 176 13.19 -23.31 -0.83
C VAL A 176 14.12 -23.76 0.29
N LYS A 177 15.39 -23.99 -0.03
CA LYS A 177 16.41 -24.35 0.96
C LYS A 177 16.63 -23.20 1.93
N THR A 178 16.92 -23.53 3.19
CA THR A 178 17.33 -22.55 4.20
C THR A 178 18.51 -21.73 3.69
N ALA A 179 18.41 -20.40 3.78
CA ALA A 179 19.52 -19.54 3.42
C ALA A 179 20.68 -19.81 4.40
N SER A 180 21.83 -20.20 3.87
CA SER A 180 23.08 -20.12 4.62
C SER A 180 23.46 -18.66 4.76
N GLY A 181 23.81 -18.20 5.96
CA GLY A 181 24.23 -16.82 6.20
C GLY A 181 25.27 -16.36 5.17
N PHE A 182 25.17 -15.10 4.73
CA PHE A 182 26.21 -14.50 3.91
C PHE A 182 27.54 -14.58 4.69
N CYS A 183 28.47 -15.40 4.21
CA CYS A 183 29.88 -15.30 4.60
C CYS A 183 30.43 -13.94 4.16
#